data_AF-A0A520ESD7-F1
#
_entry.id   AF-A0A520ESD7-F1
#
_cell.length_a   1.000
_cell.length_b   1.000
_cell.length_c   1.000
_cell.angle_alpha   90.00
_cell.angle_beta   90.00
_cell.angle_gamma   90.00
#
_symmetry.space_group_name_H-M   'P 1'
#
loop_
_entity.id
_entity.type
_entity.pdbx_description
1 polymer ?
#
loop_
_entity_poly.entity_id
_entity_poly.type
_entity_poly.pdbx_seq_one_letter_code
_entity_poly.pdbx_strand_id
1 'polypeptide(L)'
;YTGVLYDALGASTFTRAGRARADARLWIGSALFGAVRASDPIPSYRLSGGSSIPNFGTLRAHWKPRLSEALLTEAEGIVVDLRSGTYQQLGPIPGAITATVLTEKPDGSRSVVSHFNKHHKGLLARALTLTTAEPKDVKAVARVASKAGLRVEVASDTELIVLTE
;
A
#
# COMPACT_ATOMS: atom_id res chain seq x y z
N TYR A 1 -8.99 6.71 8.04
CA TYR A 1 -8.86 5.30 8.50
C TYR A 1 -7.89 5.23 9.67
N THR A 2 -7.94 4.16 10.48
CA THR A 2 -7.09 3.96 11.68
C THR A 2 -6.53 2.53 11.75
N GLY A 3 -5.56 2.30 12.63
CA GLY A 3 -4.96 0.99 12.92
C GLY A 3 -3.50 0.87 12.48
N VAL A 4 -2.86 -0.26 12.78
CA VAL A 4 -1.40 -0.49 12.73
C VAL A 4 -0.67 0.13 11.52
N LEU A 5 -1.22 0.01 10.31
CA LEU A 5 -0.63 0.61 9.11
C LEU A 5 -0.71 2.13 9.13
N TYR A 6 -1.87 2.70 9.48
CA TYR A 6 -2.09 4.14 9.53
C TYR A 6 -1.35 4.81 10.68
N ASP A 7 -1.21 4.10 11.80
CA ASP A 7 -0.41 4.56 12.94
C ASP A 7 1.07 4.68 12.53
N ALA A 8 1.60 3.69 11.81
CA ALA A 8 2.96 3.71 11.26
C ALA A 8 3.14 4.73 10.12
N LEU A 9 2.12 4.94 9.29
CA LEU A 9 2.11 6.01 8.30
C LEU A 9 2.24 7.38 8.99
N GLY A 10 1.59 7.56 10.14
CA GLY A 10 1.75 8.72 11.01
C GLY A 10 1.29 10.02 10.36
N ALA A 11 0.21 10.00 9.57
CA ALA A 11 -0.23 11.14 8.75
C ALA A 11 -0.52 12.42 9.56
N SER A 12 -0.89 12.31 10.84
CA SER A 12 -1.06 13.45 11.75
C SER A 12 0.23 14.26 11.96
N THR A 13 1.39 13.65 11.75
CA THR A 13 2.71 14.29 11.91
C THR A 13 3.19 15.00 10.64
N PHE A 14 2.47 14.89 9.53
CA PHE A 14 2.92 15.46 8.26
C PHE A 14 2.89 16.98 8.29
N THR A 15 3.91 17.62 7.71
CA THR A 15 3.89 19.06 7.45
C THR A 15 2.92 19.38 6.30
N ARG A 16 2.69 20.66 6.01
CA ARG A 16 1.86 21.08 4.85
C ARG A 16 2.38 20.48 3.53
N ALA A 17 3.71 20.48 3.33
CA ALA A 17 4.33 19.88 2.16
C ALA A 17 4.18 18.34 2.14
N GLY A 18 4.26 17.71 3.32
CA GLY A 18 4.01 16.26 3.45
C GLY A 18 2.57 15.88 3.11
N ARG A 19 1.58 16.69 3.54
CA ARG A 19 0.17 16.50 3.16
C ARG A 19 -0.05 16.67 1.67
N ALA A 20 0.51 17.72 1.05
CA ALA A 20 0.39 17.92 -0.39
C ALA A 20 0.97 16.73 -1.20
N ARG A 21 2.08 16.14 -0.74
CA ARG A 21 2.61 14.90 -1.36
C ARG A 21 1.73 13.68 -1.08
N ALA A 22 1.15 13.56 0.11
CA ALA A 22 0.21 12.50 0.43
C ALA A 22 -1.01 12.55 -0.50
N ASP A 23 -1.59 13.74 -0.70
CA ASP A 23 -2.75 13.94 -1.57
C ASP A 23 -2.44 13.55 -3.03
N ALA A 24 -1.23 13.86 -3.51
CA ALA A 24 -0.79 13.52 -4.85
C ALA A 24 -0.51 12.01 -5.03
N ARG A 25 0.08 11.34 -4.02
CA ARG A 25 0.69 10.01 -4.18
C ARG A 25 -0.07 8.86 -3.54
N LEU A 26 -0.85 9.09 -2.48
CA LEU A 26 -1.44 8.00 -1.70
C LEU A 26 -2.88 7.70 -2.11
N TRP A 27 -3.10 6.42 -2.39
CA TRP A 27 -4.44 5.83 -2.52
C TRP A 27 -4.68 4.81 -1.43
N ILE A 28 -5.92 4.75 -0.97
CA ILE A 28 -6.38 3.83 0.06
C ILE A 28 -7.39 2.89 -0.57
N GLY A 29 -7.08 1.59 -0.57
CA GLY A 29 -8.01 0.55 -1.01
C GLY A 29 -9.26 0.54 -0.12
N SER A 30 -10.43 0.73 -0.72
CA SER A 30 -11.70 0.86 -0.02
C SER A 30 -12.68 -0.19 -0.48
N ALA A 31 -13.32 -0.89 0.47
CA ALA A 31 -14.33 -1.89 0.14
C ALA A 31 -15.57 -1.24 -0.50
N LEU A 32 -15.94 -0.05 -0.01
CA LEU A 32 -17.14 0.68 -0.45
C LEU A 32 -16.89 1.55 -1.68
N PHE A 33 -15.68 2.06 -1.87
CA PHE A 33 -15.36 3.03 -2.92
C PHE A 33 -14.31 2.52 -3.93
N GLY A 34 -13.82 1.29 -3.77
CA GLY A 34 -12.76 0.71 -4.60
C GLY A 34 -11.38 1.23 -4.18
N ALA A 35 -11.13 2.51 -4.43
CA ALA A 35 -9.97 3.25 -3.93
C ALA A 35 -10.33 4.73 -3.73
N VAL A 36 -9.68 5.39 -2.79
CA VAL A 36 -9.84 6.83 -2.52
C VAL A 36 -8.48 7.49 -2.36
N ARG A 37 -8.37 8.78 -2.70
CA ARG A 37 -7.19 9.61 -2.43
C ARG A 37 -7.08 9.85 -0.91
N ALA A 38 -5.89 10.24 -0.46
CA ALA A 38 -5.63 10.48 0.96
C ALA A 38 -6.52 11.56 1.60
N SER A 39 -6.98 12.53 0.81
CA SER A 39 -7.80 13.68 1.24
C SER A 39 -9.27 13.57 0.89
N ASP A 40 -9.70 12.48 0.23
CA ASP A 40 -11.11 12.33 -0.14
C ASP A 40 -12.00 12.25 1.11
N PRO A 41 -13.07 13.06 1.19
CA PRO A 41 -14.04 12.95 2.27
C PRO A 41 -14.85 11.65 2.08
N ILE A 42 -14.90 10.84 3.13
CA ILE A 42 -15.68 9.60 3.16
C ILE A 42 -16.61 9.58 4.37
N PRO A 43 -17.83 9.02 4.26
CA PRO A 43 -18.69 8.79 5.41
C PRO A 43 -18.08 7.72 6.33
N SER A 44 -18.52 7.69 7.60
CA SER A 44 -18.22 6.55 8.46
C SER A 44 -18.94 5.31 7.95
N TYR A 45 -18.19 4.23 7.73
CA TYR A 45 -18.74 2.95 7.32
C TYR A 45 -17.89 1.79 7.86
N ARG A 46 -18.49 0.60 7.91
CA ARG A 46 -17.78 -0.65 8.21
C ARG A 46 -18.18 -1.71 7.18
N LEU A 47 -17.32 -1.91 6.20
CA LEU A 47 -17.46 -2.92 5.16
C LEU A 47 -16.08 -3.50 4.84
N SER A 48 -15.96 -4.83 4.83
CA SER A 48 -14.70 -5.51 4.55
C SER A 48 -14.62 -5.89 3.08
N GLY A 49 -13.43 -5.86 2.48
CA GLY A 49 -13.24 -6.22 1.06
C GLY A 49 -13.68 -7.64 0.70
N GLY A 50 -13.72 -8.56 1.67
CA GLY A 50 -14.20 -9.94 1.49
C GLY A 50 -15.72 -10.12 1.70
N SER A 51 -16.46 -9.05 1.97
CA SER A 51 -17.89 -9.13 2.23
C SER A 51 -18.69 -9.55 0.98
N SER A 52 -19.76 -10.31 1.22
CA SER A 52 -20.82 -10.56 0.25
C SER A 52 -22.09 -9.89 0.77
N ILE A 53 -22.73 -9.08 -0.07
CA ILE A 53 -23.91 -8.30 0.30
C ILE A 53 -25.14 -9.03 -0.27
N PRO A 54 -26.18 -9.30 0.56
CA PRO A 54 -27.42 -9.92 0.09
C PRO A 54 -28.00 -9.18 -1.11
N ASN A 55 -28.41 -9.92 -2.15
CA ASN A 55 -28.97 -9.39 -3.41
C ASN A 55 -28.04 -8.48 -4.23
N PHE A 56 -26.76 -8.35 -3.85
CA PHE A 56 -25.76 -7.56 -4.57
C PHE A 56 -24.52 -8.39 -4.96
N GLY A 57 -24.19 -9.40 -4.15
CA GLY A 57 -23.06 -10.31 -4.39
C GLY A 57 -21.76 -9.85 -3.74
N THR A 58 -20.63 -10.35 -4.26
CA THR A 58 -19.30 -10.06 -3.70
C THR A 58 -18.76 -8.72 -4.17
N LEU A 59 -18.01 -8.04 -3.30
CA LEU A 59 -17.32 -6.80 -3.69
C LEU A 59 -16.29 -7.01 -4.79
N ARG A 60 -15.66 -8.21 -4.85
CA ARG A 60 -14.78 -8.55 -5.97
C ARG A 60 -15.51 -8.57 -7.30
N ALA A 61 -16.68 -9.21 -7.38
CA ALA A 61 -17.48 -9.23 -8.60
C ALA A 61 -17.91 -7.82 -9.02
N HIS A 62 -18.19 -6.95 -8.04
CA HIS A 62 -18.52 -5.55 -8.29
C HIS A 62 -17.31 -4.75 -8.81
N TRP A 63 -16.15 -4.82 -8.16
CA TRP A 63 -15.02 -3.94 -8.49
C TRP A 63 -14.14 -4.43 -9.64
N LYS A 64 -13.95 -5.75 -9.76
CA LYS A 64 -13.00 -6.34 -10.72
C LYS A 64 -13.18 -5.85 -12.17
N PRO A 65 -14.41 -5.64 -12.69
CA PRO A 65 -14.59 -5.19 -14.08
C PRO A 65 -14.08 -3.77 -14.39
N ARG A 66 -13.79 -2.93 -13.39
CA ARG A 66 -13.58 -1.47 -13.59
C ARG A 66 -12.45 -0.86 -12.76
N LEU A 67 -12.17 -1.41 -11.57
CA LEU A 67 -11.24 -0.77 -10.64
C LEU A 67 -9.80 -0.76 -11.17
N SER A 68 -9.37 -1.83 -11.85
CA SER A 68 -8.03 -1.91 -12.44
C SER A 68 -7.81 -0.82 -13.49
N GLU A 69 -8.74 -0.64 -14.41
CA GLU A 69 -8.66 0.39 -15.46
C GLU A 69 -8.63 1.78 -14.84
N ALA A 70 -9.56 2.09 -13.92
CA ALA A 70 -9.60 3.38 -13.24
C ALA A 70 -8.28 3.71 -12.51
N LEU A 71 -7.69 2.73 -11.82
CA LEU A 71 -6.40 2.91 -11.14
C LEU A 71 -5.24 3.12 -12.11
N LEU A 72 -5.26 2.44 -13.26
CA LEU A 72 -4.23 2.62 -14.29
C LEU A 72 -4.35 3.98 -15.00
N THR A 73 -5.57 4.45 -15.25
CA THR A 73 -5.81 5.77 -15.84
C THR A 73 -5.33 6.90 -14.94
N GLU A 74 -5.50 6.76 -13.63
CA GLU A 74 -5.10 7.75 -12.63
C GLU A 74 -3.61 7.71 -12.26
N ALA A 75 -2.90 6.62 -12.61
CA ALA A 75 -1.53 6.40 -12.20
C ALA A 75 -0.55 7.13 -13.13
N GLU A 76 0.19 8.09 -12.57
CA GLU A 76 1.32 8.72 -13.24
C GLU A 76 2.62 8.02 -12.85
N GLY A 77 3.10 7.09 -13.69
CA GLY A 77 4.36 6.37 -13.49
C GLY A 77 4.18 5.03 -12.78
N ILE A 78 5.12 4.68 -11.88
CA ILE A 78 5.08 3.39 -11.18
C ILE A 78 4.03 3.37 -10.08
N VAL A 79 3.40 2.22 -9.88
CA VAL A 79 2.51 1.98 -8.74
C VAL A 79 3.21 1.07 -7.74
N VAL A 80 3.19 1.46 -6.47
CA VAL A 80 3.62 0.59 -5.35
C VAL A 80 2.37 0.11 -4.62
N ASP A 81 1.99 -1.16 -4.83
CA ASP A 81 0.77 -1.73 -4.24
C ASP A 81 1.06 -2.38 -2.88
N LEU A 82 0.75 -1.63 -1.83
CA LEU A 82 0.90 -2.06 -0.43
C LEU A 82 -0.39 -2.63 0.16
N ARG A 83 -1.44 -2.82 -0.63
CA ARG A 83 -2.71 -3.36 -0.14
C ARG A 83 -2.55 -4.82 0.29
N SER A 84 -3.47 -5.31 1.12
CA SER A 84 -3.56 -6.75 1.39
C SER A 84 -4.17 -7.47 0.18
N GLY A 85 -3.92 -8.78 0.05
CA GLY A 85 -4.39 -9.58 -1.08
C GLY A 85 -5.90 -9.44 -1.34
N THR A 86 -6.73 -9.38 -0.29
CA THR A 86 -8.18 -9.14 -0.44
C THR A 86 -8.51 -7.87 -1.21
N TYR A 87 -7.80 -6.77 -0.95
CA TYR A 87 -8.03 -5.50 -1.64
C TYR A 87 -7.36 -5.44 -3.01
N GLN A 88 -6.19 -6.06 -3.17
CA GLN A 88 -5.56 -6.22 -4.49
C GLN A 88 -6.49 -6.98 -5.45
N GLN A 89 -7.18 -8.00 -4.96
CA GLN A 89 -8.11 -8.80 -5.75
C GLN A 89 -9.37 -8.05 -6.20
N LEU A 90 -9.70 -6.90 -5.60
CA LEU A 90 -10.80 -6.04 -6.05
C LEU A 90 -10.46 -5.32 -7.37
N GLY A 91 -9.18 -5.06 -7.61
CA GLY A 91 -8.68 -4.39 -8.81
C GLY A 91 -7.16 -4.56 -8.90
N PRO A 92 -6.68 -5.67 -9.50
CA PRO A 92 -5.25 -5.91 -9.69
C PRO A 92 -4.64 -4.84 -10.61
N ILE A 93 -3.42 -4.41 -10.32
CA ILE A 93 -2.69 -3.42 -11.12
C ILE A 93 -1.48 -4.13 -11.74
N PRO A 94 -1.54 -4.51 -13.03
CA PRO A 94 -0.42 -5.17 -13.70
C PRO A 94 0.85 -4.31 -13.62
N GLY A 95 1.99 -4.94 -13.32
CA GLY A 95 3.28 -4.26 -13.22
C GLY A 95 3.49 -3.43 -11.95
N ALA A 96 2.53 -3.40 -11.02
CA ALA A 96 2.73 -2.74 -9.74
C ALA A 96 3.84 -3.41 -8.92
N ILE A 97 4.69 -2.60 -8.31
CA ILE A 97 5.70 -3.06 -7.36
C ILE A 97 4.99 -3.42 -6.06
N THR A 98 5.15 -4.67 -5.63
CA THR A 98 4.59 -5.14 -4.36
C THR A 98 5.67 -5.16 -3.28
N ALA A 99 5.22 -5.14 -2.02
CA ALA A 99 6.12 -5.30 -0.88
C ALA A 99 5.70 -6.51 -0.01
N THR A 100 6.63 -7.43 0.18
CA THR A 100 6.51 -8.58 1.05
C THR A 100 7.30 -8.32 2.33
N VAL A 101 6.68 -8.48 3.49
CA VAL A 101 7.36 -8.27 4.79
C VAL A 101 7.69 -9.63 5.38
N LEU A 102 8.98 -9.87 5.64
CA LEU A 102 9.49 -11.09 6.23
C LEU A 102 10.23 -10.76 7.53
N THR A 103 9.98 -11.56 8.56
CA THR A 103 10.76 -11.54 9.80
C THR A 103 11.89 -12.55 9.68
N GLU A 104 13.12 -12.08 9.85
CA GLU A 104 14.33 -12.89 9.86
C GLU A 104 14.69 -13.25 11.29
N LYS A 105 14.70 -14.55 11.58
CA LYS A 105 15.03 -15.08 12.90
C LYS A 105 16.55 -15.12 13.11
N PRO A 106 17.03 -15.28 14.35
CA PRO A 106 18.46 -15.40 14.64
C PRO A 106 19.17 -16.55 13.92
N ASP A 107 18.44 -17.60 13.52
CA ASP A 107 18.96 -18.73 12.75
C ASP A 107 19.04 -18.45 11.23
N GLY A 108 18.70 -17.24 10.79
CA GLY A 108 18.65 -16.81 9.39
C GLY A 108 17.38 -17.25 8.65
N SER A 109 16.49 -18.02 9.27
CA SER A 109 15.23 -18.41 8.64
C SER A 109 14.25 -17.22 8.56
N ARG A 110 13.50 -17.15 7.46
CA ARG A 110 12.57 -16.04 7.19
C ARG A 110 11.12 -16.53 7.19
N SER A 111 10.24 -15.78 7.84
CA SER A 111 8.81 -16.13 7.91
C SER A 111 7.91 -14.90 7.82
N VAL A 112 6.70 -15.08 7.30
CA VAL A 112 5.71 -14.00 7.20
C VAL A 112 5.00 -13.83 8.54
N VAL A 113 5.10 -12.66 9.16
CA VAL A 113 4.36 -12.32 10.39
C VAL A 113 3.40 -11.16 10.11
N SER A 114 2.10 -11.41 10.24
CA SER A 114 1.04 -10.53 9.76
C SER A 114 0.96 -9.16 10.47
N HIS A 115 1.28 -9.11 11.77
CA HIS A 115 1.28 -7.86 12.54
C HIS A 115 2.37 -6.90 12.06
N PHE A 116 3.60 -7.42 11.89
CA PHE A 116 4.73 -6.65 11.36
C PHE A 116 4.52 -6.20 9.92
N ASN A 117 3.80 -7.00 9.14
CA ASN A 117 3.50 -6.67 7.74
C ASN A 117 2.76 -5.33 7.60
N LYS A 118 1.70 -5.10 8.39
CA LYS A 118 0.95 -3.85 8.35
C LYS A 118 1.78 -2.65 8.78
N HIS A 119 2.54 -2.81 9.87
CA HIS A 119 3.38 -1.73 10.40
C HIS A 119 4.44 -1.30 9.39
N HIS A 120 5.21 -2.24 8.85
CA HIS A 120 6.29 -1.94 7.90
C HIS A 120 5.79 -1.43 6.55
N LYS A 121 4.61 -1.87 6.09
CA LYS A 121 3.96 -1.26 4.94
C LYS A 121 3.54 0.18 5.19
N GLY A 122 3.12 0.52 6.42
CA GLY A 122 2.86 1.89 6.83
C GLY A 122 4.13 2.75 6.82
N LEU A 123 5.25 2.23 7.35
CA LEU A 123 6.56 2.90 7.29
C LEU A 123 7.05 3.10 5.85
N LEU A 124 6.88 2.09 4.99
CA LEU A 124 7.24 2.20 3.57
C LEU A 124 6.38 3.24 2.85
N ALA A 125 5.07 3.23 3.06
CA ALA A 125 4.16 4.26 2.53
C ALA A 125 4.57 5.66 3.00
N ARG A 126 4.94 5.81 4.28
CA ARG A 126 5.44 7.08 4.84
C ARG A 126 6.73 7.53 4.14
N ALA A 127 7.70 6.64 3.97
CA ALA A 127 8.97 6.95 3.31
C ALA A 127 8.75 7.44 1.87
N LEU A 128 7.92 6.73 1.11
CA LEU A 128 7.57 7.07 -0.28
C LEU A 128 6.73 8.34 -0.38
N THR A 129 5.92 8.64 0.62
CA THR A 129 5.14 9.90 0.66
C THR A 129 6.03 11.11 0.95
N LEU A 130 6.94 10.99 1.92
CA LEU A 130 7.69 12.13 2.43
C LEU A 130 8.95 12.46 1.63
N THR A 131 9.48 11.51 0.86
CA THR A 131 10.62 11.76 -0.04
C THR A 131 10.28 12.77 -1.14
N THR A 132 11.27 13.56 -1.55
CA THR A 132 11.18 14.40 -2.76
C THR A 132 11.67 13.67 -4.02
N ALA A 133 12.24 12.47 -3.87
CA ALA A 133 12.58 11.64 -5.02
C ALA A 133 11.30 11.18 -5.74
N GLU A 134 11.43 10.95 -7.05
CA GLU A 134 10.41 10.31 -7.90
C GLU A 134 10.96 8.95 -8.37
N PRO A 135 10.78 7.87 -7.58
CA PRO A 135 11.24 6.54 -7.96
C PRO A 135 10.58 6.08 -9.25
N LYS A 136 11.36 5.48 -10.16
CA LYS A 136 10.87 4.98 -11.46
C LYS A 136 10.95 3.46 -11.60
N ASP A 137 11.50 2.78 -10.60
CA ASP A 137 11.69 1.34 -10.57
C ASP A 137 11.80 0.84 -9.12
N VAL A 138 11.75 -0.49 -8.93
CA VAL A 138 11.86 -1.14 -7.62
C VAL A 138 13.19 -0.83 -6.91
N LYS A 139 14.28 -0.63 -7.65
CA LYS A 139 15.60 -0.31 -7.08
C LYS A 139 15.59 1.09 -6.47
N ALA A 140 14.91 2.05 -7.10
CA ALA A 140 14.71 3.40 -6.59
C ALA A 140 13.78 3.40 -5.37
N VAL A 141 12.74 2.58 -5.38
CA VAL A 141 11.88 2.35 -4.20
C VAL A 141 12.71 1.81 -3.04
N ALA A 142 13.56 0.80 -3.29
CA ALA A 142 14.46 0.23 -2.29
C ALA A 142 15.40 1.31 -1.70
N ARG A 143 16.01 2.15 -2.54
CA ARG A 143 16.87 3.25 -2.08
C ARG A 143 16.14 4.23 -1.16
N VAL A 144 14.89 4.58 -1.47
CA VAL A 144 14.07 5.46 -0.60
C VAL A 144 13.79 4.76 0.73
N ALA A 145 13.39 3.49 0.68
CA ALA A 145 13.11 2.70 1.88
C ALA A 145 14.34 2.58 2.79
N SER A 146 15.51 2.23 2.24
CA SER A 146 16.77 2.14 3.00
C SER A 146 17.18 3.48 3.62
N LYS A 147 17.07 4.59 2.88
CA LYS A 147 17.32 5.94 3.43
C LYS A 147 16.38 6.30 4.58
N ALA A 148 15.18 5.73 4.61
CA ALA A 148 14.23 5.89 5.69
C ALA A 148 14.42 4.91 6.85
N GLY A 149 15.47 4.08 6.82
CA GLY A 149 15.82 3.12 7.88
C GLY A 149 15.20 1.74 7.73
N LEU A 150 14.54 1.43 6.60
CA LEU A 150 14.00 0.09 6.35
C LEU A 150 15.08 -0.82 5.76
N ARG A 151 15.22 -2.03 6.30
CA ARG A 151 16.03 -3.09 5.71
C ARG A 151 15.24 -3.73 4.57
N VAL A 152 15.75 -3.64 3.34
CA VAL A 152 15.02 -4.10 2.14
C VAL A 152 15.93 -4.83 1.16
N GLU A 153 15.34 -5.78 0.42
CA GLU A 153 15.97 -6.51 -0.67
C GLU A 153 15.08 -6.41 -1.92
N VAL A 154 15.69 -6.34 -3.11
CA VAL A 154 14.95 -6.40 -4.38
C VAL A 154 14.86 -7.86 -4.80
N ALA A 155 13.67 -8.44 -4.75
CA ALA A 155 13.46 -9.85 -5.11
C ALA A 155 13.23 -10.05 -6.61
N SER A 156 12.58 -9.08 -7.26
CA SER A 156 12.37 -9.02 -8.70
C SER A 156 12.12 -7.56 -9.13
N ASP A 157 11.94 -7.31 -10.43
CA ASP A 157 11.64 -5.97 -10.96
C ASP A 157 10.32 -5.38 -10.43
N THR A 158 9.44 -6.21 -9.84
CA THR A 158 8.14 -5.82 -9.28
C THR A 158 7.94 -6.27 -7.83
N GLU A 159 8.99 -6.72 -7.14
CA GLU A 159 8.88 -7.17 -5.75
C GLU A 159 10.03 -6.66 -4.88
N LEU A 160 9.64 -5.99 -3.79
CA LEU A 160 10.51 -5.57 -2.72
C LEU A 160 10.24 -6.45 -1.48
N ILE A 161 11.29 -7.01 -0.88
CA ILE A 161 11.21 -7.64 0.43
C ILE A 161 11.60 -6.61 1.48
N VAL A 162 10.78 -6.43 2.51
CA VAL A 162 11.12 -5.66 3.71
C VAL A 162 11.42 -6.66 4.83
N LEU A 163 12.62 -6.59 5.37
CA LEU A 163 13.09 -7.48 6.43
C LEU A 163 12.91 -6.82 7.80
N THR A 164 12.35 -7.59 8.73
CA THR A 164 12.25 -7.24 10.15
C THR A 164 13.09 -8.21 10.97
N GLU A 165 13.41 -7.81 12.19
CA GLU A 165 14.00 -8.68 13.22
C GLU A 165 12.89 -9.24 14.14
#